data_AF-A0A526PR38-F1
#
_entry.id   AF-A0A526PR38-F1
#
_cell.length_a   1.000
_cell.length_b   1.000
_cell.length_c   1.000
_cell.angle_alpha   90.00
_cell.angle_beta   90.00
_cell.angle_gamma   90.00
#
_symmetry.space_group_name_H-M   'P 1'
#
loop_
_entity.id
_entity.type
_entity.pdbx_description
1 polymer ?
#
loop_
_entity_poly.entity_id
_entity_poly.type
_entity_poly.pdbx_seq_one_letter_code
_entity_poly.pdbx_strand_id
1 'polypeptide(L)'
;ILAPSGSPERAIDYLTEKKLPCVLIDRFADDRFDQIGVENDTAMHALIDHVASFGHKRIGYIAGQPGLATTRERIEAFRASLAANGLECLPHYVSPENVD
;
A
#
# COMPACT_ATOMS: atom_id res chain seq x y z
N ILE A 1 11.71 -19.41 5.83
CA ILE A 1 11.00 -18.32 5.15
C ILE A 1 9.51 -18.62 5.28
N LEU A 2 8.74 -17.73 5.93
CA LEU A 2 7.28 -17.78 5.91
C LEU A 2 6.81 -16.80 4.84
N ALA A 3 5.93 -17.26 3.95
CA ALA A 3 5.39 -16.39 2.90
C ALA A 3 4.34 -15.43 3.49
N PRO A 4 4.32 -14.16 3.09
CA PRO A 4 3.31 -13.20 3.54
C PRO A 4 1.92 -13.63 3.08
N SER A 5 0.92 -13.41 3.93
CA SER A 5 -0.50 -13.63 3.65
C SER A 5 -1.29 -12.34 3.89
N GLY A 6 -2.54 -12.29 3.42
CA GLY A 6 -3.46 -11.20 3.76
C GLY A 6 -4.05 -11.29 5.17
N SER A 7 -3.79 -12.39 5.89
CA SER A 7 -4.21 -12.63 7.27
C SER A 7 -3.00 -13.23 8.01
N PRO A 8 -2.06 -12.39 8.45
CA PRO A 8 -0.77 -12.83 8.99
C PRO A 8 -0.83 -13.26 10.46
N GLU A 9 -1.98 -13.11 11.13
CA GLU A 9 -2.13 -13.22 12.59
C GLU A 9 -1.56 -14.53 13.12
N ARG A 10 -1.94 -15.65 12.50
CA ARG A 10 -1.45 -16.98 12.90
C ARG A 10 0.06 -17.13 12.76
N ALA A 11 0.66 -16.53 11.73
CA ALA A 11 2.10 -16.58 11.52
C ALA A 11 2.83 -15.70 12.54
N ILE A 12 2.31 -14.50 12.79
CA ILE A 12 2.83 -13.55 13.78
C ILE A 12 2.75 -14.13 15.20
N ASP A 13 1.62 -14.74 15.58
CA ASP A 13 1.43 -15.39 16.87
C ASP A 13 2.42 -16.54 17.06
N TYR A 14 2.61 -17.36 16.02
CA TYR A 14 3.59 -18.44 16.04
C TYR A 14 5.02 -17.93 16.25
N LEU A 15 5.42 -16.89 15.52
CA LEU A 15 6.76 -16.28 15.64
C LEU A 15 6.98 -15.71 17.05
N THR A 16 5.96 -15.05 17.59
CA THR A 16 5.95 -14.49 18.94
C THR A 16 6.06 -15.58 20.01
N GLU A 17 5.21 -16.60 19.94
CA GLU A 17 5.17 -17.72 20.90
C GLU A 17 6.50 -18.47 20.93
N LYS A 18 7.09 -18.71 19.75
CA LYS A 18 8.38 -19.41 19.63
C LYS A 18 9.59 -18.51 19.87
N LYS A 19 9.39 -17.20 20.09
CA LYS A 19 10.45 -16.20 20.29
C LYS A 19 11.50 -16.25 19.19
N LEU A 20 11.06 -16.44 17.95
CA LEU A 20 11.95 -16.53 16.81
C LEU A 20 12.39 -15.12 16.40
N PRO A 21 13.71 -14.84 16.30
CA PRO A 21 14.18 -13.59 15.72
C PRO A 21 13.77 -13.56 14.24
N CYS A 22 12.98 -12.57 13.85
CA CYS A 22 12.55 -12.42 12.46
C CYS A 22 12.34 -10.95 12.10
N VAL A 23 12.50 -10.68 10.80
CA VAL A 23 12.25 -9.38 10.18
C VAL A 23 11.07 -9.55 9.23
N LEU A 24 10.10 -8.64 9.30
CA LEU A 24 8.97 -8.60 8.35
C LEU A 24 9.38 -7.78 7.12
N ILE A 25 8.96 -8.23 5.94
CA ILE A 25 9.35 -7.62 4.66
C ILE A 25 8.07 -7.26 3.89
N ASP A 26 8.12 -6.19 3.11
CA ASP A 26 7.08 -5.68 2.18
C ASP A 26 5.90 -4.99 2.87
N ARG A 27 5.52 -5.41 4.08
CA ARG A 27 4.33 -4.90 4.78
C ARG A 27 4.64 -4.61 6.23
N PHE A 28 4.27 -3.41 6.67
CA PHE A 28 4.27 -3.08 8.09
C PHE A 28 3.01 -3.67 8.72
N ALA A 29 3.17 -4.76 9.47
CA ALA A 29 2.06 -5.55 9.99
C ALA A 29 2.00 -5.56 11.52
N ASP A 30 3.16 -5.51 12.20
CA ASP A 30 3.22 -5.63 13.65
C ASP A 30 4.50 -5.00 14.21
N ASP A 31 4.35 -4.05 15.14
CA ASP A 31 5.45 -3.24 15.69
C ASP A 31 6.38 -4.01 16.63
N ARG A 32 6.04 -5.24 17.01
CA ARG A 32 6.88 -6.10 17.86
C ARG A 32 8.11 -6.66 17.12
N PHE A 33 8.16 -6.52 15.80
CA PHE A 33 9.23 -7.05 14.96
C PHE A 33 9.97 -5.91 14.25
N ASP A 34 11.23 -6.15 13.91
CA ASP A 34 11.93 -5.32 12.93
C ASP A 34 11.27 -5.49 11.55
N GLN A 35 11.15 -4.41 10.79
CA GLN A 35 10.41 -4.43 9.53
C GLN A 35 11.12 -3.62 8.45
N ILE A 36 11.07 -4.12 7.22
CA ILE A 36 11.62 -3.45 6.05
C ILE A 36 10.51 -3.36 5.00
N GLY A 37 10.17 -2.14 4.63
CA GLY A 37 9.17 -1.84 3.61
C GLY A 37 9.68 -0.81 2.62
N VAL A 38 8.81 -0.48 1.67
CA VAL A 38 9.00 0.66 0.77
C VAL A 38 8.16 1.83 1.25
N GLU A 39 8.63 3.05 0.97
CA GLU A 39 7.86 4.27 1.20
C GLU A 39 6.76 4.39 0.14
N ASN A 40 5.64 3.70 0.36
CA ASN A 40 4.53 3.62 -0.60
C ASN A 40 3.98 5.00 -0.96
N ASP A 41 3.92 5.91 0.00
CA ASP A 41 3.45 7.28 -0.21
C ASP A 41 4.35 8.04 -1.21
N THR A 42 5.64 8.13 -0.90
CA THR A 42 6.60 8.86 -1.75
C THR A 42 6.70 8.24 -3.13
N ALA A 43 6.66 6.91 -3.22
CA ALA A 43 6.69 6.21 -4.50
C ALA A 43 5.46 6.52 -5.37
N MET A 44 4.27 6.59 -4.77
CA MET A 44 3.03 6.94 -5.49
C MET A 44 3.01 8.39 -5.94
N HIS A 45 3.48 9.33 -5.10
CA HIS A 45 3.63 10.73 -5.50
C HIS A 45 4.56 10.86 -6.70
N ALA A 46 5.76 10.27 -6.64
CA ALA A 46 6.70 10.31 -7.76
C ALA A 46 6.10 9.71 -9.05
N LEU A 47 5.35 8.62 -8.94
CA LEU A 47 4.70 7.98 -10.09
C LEU A 47 3.63 8.89 -10.71
N ILE A 48 2.73 9.44 -9.90
CA ILE A 48 1.63 10.26 -10.39
C ILE A 48 2.12 11.60 -10.93
N ASP A 49 3.09 12.24 -10.29
CA ASP A 49 3.75 13.45 -10.80
C ASP A 49 4.35 13.20 -12.18
N HIS A 50 5.04 12.07 -12.34
CA HIS A 50 5.65 11.69 -13.61
C HIS A 50 4.59 11.49 -14.71
N VAL A 51 3.53 10.76 -14.42
CA VAL A 51 2.43 10.54 -15.39
C VAL A 51 1.71 11.85 -15.71
N ALA A 52 1.41 12.68 -14.71
CA ALA A 52 0.77 13.98 -14.90
C ALA A 52 1.63 14.93 -15.75
N SER A 53 2.97 14.85 -15.63
CA SER A 53 3.91 15.68 -16.40
C SER A 53 3.80 15.47 -17.93
N PHE A 54 3.31 14.31 -18.37
CA PHE A 54 3.02 14.05 -19.79
C PHE A 54 1.65 14.60 -20.25
N GLY A 55 0.91 15.28 -19.37
CA GLY A 55 -0.39 15.87 -19.67
C GLY A 55 -1.60 14.96 -19.44
N HIS A 56 -1.41 13.77 -18.86
CA HIS A 56 -2.52 12.90 -18.49
C HIS A 56 -3.40 13.55 -17.41
N LYS A 57 -4.71 13.56 -17.64
CA LYS A 57 -5.70 14.20 -16.73
C LYS A 57 -6.66 13.22 -16.06
N ARG A 58 -6.75 12.00 -16.59
CA ARG A 58 -7.66 10.94 -16.12
C ARG A 58 -6.82 9.70 -15.86
N ILE A 59 -6.44 9.51 -14.61
CA ILE A 59 -5.53 8.45 -14.20
C ILE A 59 -6.33 7.51 -13.31
N GLY A 60 -6.40 6.23 -13.68
CA GLY A 60 -7.00 5.17 -12.88
C GLY A 60 -5.93 4.35 -12.17
N TYR A 61 -6.28 3.81 -11.01
CA TYR A 61 -5.45 2.91 -10.21
C TYR A 61 -6.17 1.57 -9.97
N ILE A 62 -5.58 0.50 -10.49
CA ILE A 62 -6.00 -0.87 -10.19
C ILE A 62 -5.33 -1.27 -8.87
N ALA A 63 -6.07 -1.09 -7.78
CA ALA A 63 -5.56 -1.37 -6.43
C ALA A 63 -5.35 -2.87 -6.17
N GLY A 64 -4.50 -3.16 -5.16
CA GLY A 64 -4.25 -4.51 -4.68
C GLY A 64 -5.39 -5.07 -3.82
N GLN A 65 -5.15 -6.23 -3.22
CA GLN A 65 -6.15 -6.91 -2.38
C GLN A 65 -6.62 -6.00 -1.21
N PRO A 66 -7.94 -5.97 -0.90
CA PRO A 66 -8.48 -5.21 0.23
C PRO A 66 -7.91 -5.68 1.57
N GLY A 67 -7.87 -4.77 2.54
CA GLY A 67 -7.40 -5.06 3.91
C GLY A 67 -5.88 -5.09 4.09
N LEU A 68 -5.09 -5.08 3.01
CA LEU A 68 -3.64 -4.96 3.11
C LEU A 68 -3.22 -3.51 3.40
N ALA A 69 -2.28 -3.32 4.34
CA ALA A 69 -1.72 -2.00 4.66
C ALA A 69 -1.17 -1.28 3.41
N THR A 70 -0.39 -1.99 2.59
CA THR A 70 0.18 -1.44 1.35
C THR A 70 -0.88 -1.04 0.31
N THR A 71 -2.00 -1.76 0.23
CA THR A 71 -3.13 -1.37 -0.63
C THR A 71 -3.72 -0.05 -0.14
N ARG A 72 -3.99 0.07 1.17
CA ARG A 72 -4.54 1.29 1.78
C ARG A 72 -3.62 2.49 1.57
N GLU A 73 -2.34 2.34 1.94
CA GLU A 73 -1.32 3.40 1.79
C GLU A 73 -1.22 3.89 0.35
N ARG A 74 -1.20 2.98 -0.63
CA ARG A 74 -1.12 3.37 -2.06
C ARG A 74 -2.38 4.06 -2.56
N ILE A 75 -3.57 3.68 -2.10
CA ILE A 75 -4.82 4.36 -2.46
C ILE A 75 -4.85 5.77 -1.88
N GLU A 76 -4.46 5.94 -0.61
CA GLU A 76 -4.40 7.24 0.04
C GLU A 76 -3.41 8.16 -0.66
N ALA A 77 -2.20 7.66 -0.92
CA ALA A 77 -1.18 8.41 -1.63
C ALA A 77 -1.58 8.72 -3.08
N PHE A 78 -2.22 7.79 -3.79
CA PHE A 78 -2.77 8.04 -5.12
C PHE A 78 -3.74 9.23 -5.13
N ARG A 79 -4.70 9.25 -4.19
CA ARG A 79 -5.69 10.33 -4.07
C ARG A 79 -5.01 11.66 -3.75
N ALA A 80 -4.06 11.65 -2.80
CA ALA A 80 -3.29 12.83 -2.42
C ALA A 80 -2.47 13.38 -3.60
N SER A 81 -1.83 12.50 -4.37
CA SER A 81 -1.00 12.87 -5.52
C SER A 81 -1.82 13.49 -6.65
N LEU A 82 -3.02 12.94 -6.93
CA LEU A 82 -3.94 13.54 -7.89
C LEU A 82 -4.34 14.95 -7.45
N ALA A 83 -4.69 15.13 -6.18
CA ALA A 83 -5.05 16.43 -5.63
C ALA A 83 -3.88 17.43 -5.73
N ALA A 84 -2.65 17.00 -5.42
CA ALA A 84 -1.44 17.83 -5.51
C ALA A 84 -1.16 18.32 -6.95
N ASN A 85 -1.53 17.53 -7.96
CA ASN A 85 -1.42 17.88 -9.38
C ASN A 85 -2.66 18.61 -9.93
N GLY A 86 -3.64 18.96 -9.09
CA GLY A 86 -4.89 19.58 -9.51
C GLY A 86 -5.76 18.68 -10.39
N LEU A 87 -5.63 17.37 -10.23
CA LEU A 87 -6.39 16.35 -10.96
C LEU A 87 -7.57 15.85 -10.13
N GLU A 88 -8.68 15.57 -10.80
CA GLU A 88 -9.87 15.02 -10.17
C GLU A 88 -9.68 13.53 -9.88
N CYS A 89 -10.10 13.08 -8.68
CA CYS A 89 -10.16 11.67 -8.32
C CYS A 89 -11.63 11.22 -8.26
N LEU A 90 -12.15 10.69 -9.36
CA LEU A 90 -13.51 10.15 -9.42
C LEU A 90 -13.57 8.78 -8.73
N PRO A 91 -14.71 8.40 -8.10
CA PRO A 91 -14.83 7.12 -7.40
C PRO A 91 -14.46 5.89 -8.24
N HIS A 92 -14.77 5.90 -9.54
CA HIS A 92 -14.46 4.79 -10.45
C HIS A 92 -13.00 4.72 -10.93
N TYR A 93 -12.13 5.63 -10.49
CA TYR A 93 -10.69 5.57 -10.77
C TYR A 93 -9.97 4.59 -9.85
N VAL A 94 -10.53 4.27 -8.70
CA VAL A 94 -10.05 3.18 -7.83
C VAL A 94 -11.12 2.09 -7.86
N SER A 95 -10.72 0.83 -8.06
CA SER A 95 -11.72 -0.25 -8.11
C SER A 95 -12.55 -0.27 -6.81
N PRO A 96 -13.90 -0.28 -6.88
CA PRO A 96 -14.76 -0.21 -5.70
C PRO A 96 -14.52 -1.36 -4.72
N GLU A 97 -14.17 -2.54 -5.24
CA GLU A 97 -13.88 -3.71 -4.42
C GLU A 97 -12.63 -3.56 -3.54
N ASN A 98 -11.81 -2.54 -3.80
CA ASN A 98 -10.56 -2.25 -3.10
C ASN A 98 -10.61 -0.97 -2.25
N VAL A 99 -11.77 -0.33 -2.16
CA VAL A 99 -12.02 0.80 -1.27
C VAL A 99 -12.99 0.32 -0.20
N ASP A 100 -12.50 0.20 1.04
CA ASP A 100 -13.20 -0.21 2.28
C ASP A 100 -14.63 -0.78 2.15
#